data_AF-A0A959LIG0-F1
#
_entry.id   AF-A0A959LIG0-F1
#
_cell.length_a   1.000
_cell.length_b   1.000
_cell.length_c   1.000
_cell.angle_alpha   90.00
_cell.angle_beta   90.00
_cell.angle_gamma   90.00
#
_symmetry.space_group_name_H-M   'P 1'
#
loop_
_entity.id
_entity.type
_entity.pdbx_description
1 polymer ?
#
loop_
_entity_poly.entity_id
_entity_poly.type
_entity_poly.pdbx_seq_one_letter_code
_entity_poly.pdbx_strand_id
1 'polypeptide(L)'
;IFSHMFIIPIADIYASSYDWKLSGAEPSMGLLLFFAVSYINGLILEIGRKMRVESTEEYGVVSYTKLWGLKGAPMVWITLLLVDVVVAWLAIGSAHYSNTSYVVLGCLAILSLTPAMWFILKPAKNSAKGIELASLLWTLSMYLLLGGIPLLIQLLTGKA
;
A
#
# COMPACT_ATOMS: atom_id res chain seq x y z
N ILE A 1 6.64 -5.26 -14.80
CA ILE A 1 6.35 -4.94 -13.37
C ILE A 1 5.12 -4.03 -13.30
N PHE A 2 5.21 -2.81 -13.84
CA PHE A 2 4.09 -1.85 -13.85
C PHE A 2 2.80 -2.39 -14.49
N SER A 3 2.89 -3.13 -15.61
CA SER A 3 1.73 -3.63 -16.36
C SER A 3 0.87 -4.65 -15.58
N HIS A 4 1.49 -5.51 -14.77
CA HIS A 4 0.79 -6.55 -14.00
C HIS A 4 0.03 -5.95 -12.81
N MET A 5 0.55 -4.87 -12.23
CA MET A 5 -0.01 -4.25 -11.04
C MET A 5 -1.32 -3.50 -11.34
N PHE A 6 -1.57 -3.15 -12.61
CA PHE A 6 -2.84 -2.55 -13.03
C PHE A 6 -4.04 -3.47 -12.87
N ILE A 7 -3.85 -4.79 -12.73
CA ILE A 7 -4.96 -5.72 -12.49
C ILE A 7 -5.77 -5.31 -11.26
N ILE A 8 -5.10 -4.85 -10.20
CA ILE A 8 -5.74 -4.49 -8.93
C ILE A 8 -6.62 -3.24 -9.06
N PRO A 9 -6.11 -2.06 -9.50
CA PRO A 9 -6.96 -0.88 -9.67
C PRO A 9 -8.01 -1.07 -10.78
N ILE A 10 -7.75 -1.87 -11.81
CA ILE A 10 -8.77 -2.18 -12.83
C ILE A 10 -9.90 -3.02 -12.21
N ALA A 11 -9.56 -4.00 -11.37
CA ALA A 11 -10.56 -4.79 -10.64
C ALA A 11 -11.36 -3.90 -9.68
N ASP A 12 -10.69 -2.98 -8.97
CA ASP A 12 -11.34 -2.03 -8.06
C ASP A 12 -12.30 -1.10 -8.82
N ILE A 13 -11.87 -0.54 -9.97
CA ILE A 13 -12.72 0.27 -10.86
C ILE A 13 -13.92 -0.56 -11.32
N TYR A 14 -13.70 -1.78 -11.80
CA TYR A 14 -14.78 -2.62 -12.29
C TYR A 14 -15.80 -2.93 -11.18
N ALA A 15 -15.32 -3.30 -9.99
CA ALA A 15 -16.16 -3.62 -8.84
C ALA A 15 -16.96 -2.41 -8.35
N SER A 16 -16.32 -1.24 -8.24
CA SER A 16 -17.01 -0.01 -7.79
C SER A 16 -17.89 0.60 -8.88
N SER A 17 -17.65 0.26 -10.16
CA SER A 17 -18.31 0.95 -11.26
C SER A 17 -19.82 0.75 -11.33
N TYR A 18 -20.27 -0.38 -10.81
CA TYR A 18 -21.68 -0.71 -10.77
C TYR A 18 -22.44 0.20 -9.80
N ASP A 19 -21.81 0.54 -8.67
CA ASP A 19 -22.43 1.29 -7.58
C ASP A 19 -22.73 2.74 -7.98
N TRP A 20 -21.73 3.47 -8.48
CA TRP A 20 -21.92 4.85 -8.95
C TRP A 20 -22.80 4.94 -10.21
N LYS A 21 -22.85 3.88 -11.03
CA LYS A 21 -23.65 3.85 -12.26
C LYS A 21 -25.13 3.68 -11.92
N LEU A 22 -25.44 2.84 -10.94
CA LEU A 22 -26.79 2.66 -10.43
C LEU A 22 -27.31 3.91 -9.70
N SER A 23 -26.44 4.62 -8.99
CA SER A 23 -26.80 5.88 -8.32
C SER A 23 -26.80 7.09 -9.26
N GLY A 24 -26.44 6.91 -10.55
CA GLY A 24 -26.37 7.99 -11.54
C GLY A 24 -25.33 9.07 -11.20
N ALA A 25 -24.36 8.73 -10.36
CA ALA A 25 -23.35 9.63 -9.82
C ALA A 25 -22.02 9.45 -10.56
N GLU A 26 -21.20 10.49 -10.53
CA GLU A 26 -19.82 10.42 -11.01
C GLU A 26 -18.88 9.84 -9.93
N PRO A 27 -17.72 9.31 -10.34
CA PRO A 27 -16.65 8.93 -9.43
C PRO A 27 -16.29 10.03 -8.44
N SER A 28 -16.39 9.73 -7.14
CA SER A 28 -15.91 10.66 -6.13
C SER A 28 -14.38 10.78 -6.20
N MET A 29 -13.87 11.96 -5.83
CA MET A 29 -12.42 12.20 -5.77
C MET A 29 -11.72 11.20 -4.83
N GLY A 30 -12.37 10.82 -3.73
CA GLY A 30 -11.84 9.82 -2.80
C GLY A 30 -11.69 8.43 -3.42
N LEU A 31 -12.58 8.05 -4.33
CA LEU A 31 -12.51 6.78 -5.03
C LEU A 31 -11.40 6.77 -6.10
N LEU A 32 -11.18 7.89 -6.79
CA LEU A 32 -10.02 8.05 -7.67
C LEU A 32 -8.69 7.96 -6.89
N LEU A 33 -8.62 8.61 -5.73
CA LEU A 33 -7.46 8.55 -4.84
C LEU A 33 -7.26 7.13 -4.28
N PHE A 34 -8.35 6.40 -4.00
CA PHE A 34 -8.30 5.00 -3.59
C PHE A 34 -7.67 4.10 -4.66
N PHE A 35 -7.99 4.28 -5.95
CA PHE A 35 -7.33 3.51 -7.01
C PHE A 35 -5.84 3.84 -7.13
N ALA A 36 -5.45 5.10 -6.91
CA ALA A 36 -4.04 5.48 -6.86
C ALA A 36 -3.32 4.79 -5.69
N VAL A 37 -3.92 4.77 -4.49
CA VAL A 37 -3.41 4.04 -3.32
C VAL A 37 -3.32 2.52 -3.60
N SER A 38 -4.34 1.92 -4.22
CA SER A 38 -4.36 0.50 -4.62
C SER A 38 -3.19 0.15 -5.54
N TYR A 39 -2.92 0.99 -6.53
CA TYR A 39 -1.80 0.82 -7.44
C TYR A 39 -0.44 0.91 -6.73
N ILE A 40 -0.24 1.93 -5.91
CA ILE A 40 1.03 2.14 -5.18
C ILE A 40 1.25 1.01 -4.16
N ASN A 41 0.20 0.55 -3.48
CA ASN A 41 0.27 -0.62 -2.60
C ASN A 41 0.76 -1.87 -3.32
N GLY A 42 0.29 -2.11 -4.54
CA GLY A 42 0.82 -3.18 -5.39
C GLY A 42 2.34 -3.06 -5.54
N LEU A 43 2.84 -1.87 -5.89
CA LEU A 43 4.27 -1.63 -6.07
C LEU A 43 5.06 -1.85 -4.78
N ILE A 44 4.55 -1.37 -3.64
CA ILE A 44 5.13 -1.57 -2.31
C ILE A 44 5.27 -3.06 -2.01
N LEU A 45 4.23 -3.85 -2.28
CA LEU A 45 4.21 -5.29 -2.03
C LEU A 45 5.16 -6.05 -2.97
N GLU A 46 5.15 -5.74 -4.26
CA GLU A 46 6.02 -6.38 -5.25
C GLU A 46 7.50 -6.08 -5.01
N ILE A 47 7.85 -4.84 -4.64
CA ILE A 47 9.23 -4.47 -4.28
C ILE A 47 9.62 -5.07 -2.94
N GLY A 48 8.73 -4.99 -1.95
CA GLY A 48 8.89 -5.57 -0.60
C GLY A 48 9.26 -7.04 -0.64
N ARG A 49 8.46 -7.84 -1.35
CA ARG A 49 8.65 -9.29 -1.52
C ARG A 49 9.95 -9.67 -2.23
N LYS A 50 10.49 -8.77 -3.06
CA LYS A 50 11.69 -8.99 -3.85
C LYS A 50 12.95 -8.32 -3.29
N MET A 51 12.88 -7.80 -2.06
CA MET A 51 14.09 -7.41 -1.32
C MET A 51 14.77 -8.65 -0.75
N ARG A 52 15.99 -8.91 -1.17
CA ARG A 52 16.80 -10.05 -0.71
C ARG A 52 18.25 -9.64 -0.47
N VAL A 53 18.95 -10.34 0.40
CA VAL A 53 20.41 -10.18 0.51
C VAL A 53 21.08 -11.13 -0.48
N GLU A 54 22.24 -10.77 -1.02
CA GLU A 54 22.98 -11.54 -2.05
C GLU A 54 23.12 -13.03 -1.70
N SER A 55 23.32 -13.35 -0.41
CA SER A 55 23.44 -14.73 0.10
C SER A 55 22.15 -15.56 0.06
N THR A 56 21.03 -14.96 -0.34
CA THR A 56 19.68 -15.58 -0.34
C THR A 56 18.95 -15.41 -1.66
N GLU A 57 19.67 -15.02 -2.71
CA GLU A 57 19.11 -14.95 -4.05
C GLU A 57 18.75 -16.36 -4.55
N GLU A 58 17.53 -16.48 -5.08
CA GLU A 58 17.13 -17.67 -5.82
C GLU A 58 17.77 -17.63 -7.21
N TYR A 59 18.30 -18.77 -7.64
CA TYR A 59 18.87 -18.91 -8.96
C TYR A 59 17.81 -18.59 -10.03
N GLY A 60 18.05 -17.58 -10.86
CA GLY A 60 17.14 -17.14 -11.92
C GLY A 60 16.13 -16.04 -11.52
N VAL A 61 16.08 -15.59 -10.26
CA VAL A 61 15.20 -14.49 -9.83
C VAL A 61 16.01 -13.20 -9.64
N VAL A 62 15.66 -12.16 -10.40
CA VAL A 62 16.29 -10.83 -10.25
C VAL A 62 15.68 -10.11 -9.04
N SER A 63 16.48 -9.93 -7.99
CA SER A 63 16.10 -9.14 -6.81
C SER A 63 16.28 -7.64 -7.07
N TYR A 64 15.48 -6.78 -6.43
CA TYR A 64 15.66 -5.32 -6.57
C TYR A 64 16.92 -4.81 -5.88
N THR A 65 17.37 -5.50 -4.84
CA THR A 65 18.64 -5.24 -4.16
C THR A 65 19.85 -5.54 -5.04
N LYS A 66 19.74 -6.45 -6.02
CA LYS A 66 20.75 -6.66 -7.07
C LYS A 66 20.75 -5.57 -8.13
N LEU A 67 19.56 -5.08 -8.50
CA LEU A 67 19.40 -4.04 -9.52
C LEU A 67 19.76 -2.64 -9.01
N TRP A 68 19.31 -2.30 -7.80
CA TRP A 68 19.40 -0.97 -7.22
C TRP A 68 20.30 -0.90 -5.99
N GLY A 69 20.94 -2.01 -5.62
CA GLY A 69 21.83 -2.10 -4.47
C GLY A 69 21.08 -2.27 -3.13
N LEU A 70 21.85 -2.65 -2.10
CA LEU A 70 21.35 -2.87 -0.74
C LEU A 70 20.79 -1.62 -0.06
N LYS A 71 21.14 -0.42 -0.53
CA LYS A 71 20.62 0.86 -0.03
C LYS A 71 19.60 1.51 -0.96
N GLY A 72 19.75 1.36 -2.29
CA GLY A 72 18.84 1.98 -3.25
C GLY A 72 17.47 1.32 -3.26
N ALA A 73 17.41 -0.02 -3.19
CA ALA A 73 16.13 -0.74 -3.13
C ALA A 73 15.23 -0.34 -1.94
N PRO A 74 15.72 -0.35 -0.68
CA PRO A 74 14.92 0.11 0.45
C PRO A 74 14.62 1.61 0.41
N MET A 75 15.48 2.46 -0.16
CA MET A 75 15.14 3.88 -0.36
C MET A 75 13.96 4.05 -1.32
N VAL A 76 13.96 3.37 -2.46
CA VAL A 76 12.82 3.42 -3.40
C VAL A 76 11.54 2.94 -2.72
N TRP A 77 11.63 1.87 -1.93
CA TRP A 77 10.50 1.36 -1.16
C TRP A 77 9.97 2.39 -0.14
N ILE A 78 10.86 3.06 0.60
CA ILE A 78 10.49 4.14 1.54
C ILE A 78 9.86 5.31 0.80
N THR A 79 10.41 5.72 -0.34
CA THR A 79 9.82 6.80 -1.16
C THR A 79 8.41 6.44 -1.61
N LEU A 80 8.19 5.21 -2.08
CA LEU A 80 6.85 4.75 -2.45
C LEU A 80 5.89 4.75 -1.27
N LEU A 81 6.33 4.28 -0.10
CA LEU A 81 5.54 4.32 1.13
C LEU A 81 5.13 5.76 1.50
N LEU A 82 6.07 6.72 1.43
CA LEU A 82 5.78 8.12 1.74
C LEU A 82 4.82 8.75 0.72
N VAL A 83 4.97 8.44 -0.57
CA VAL A 83 4.02 8.86 -1.60
C VAL A 83 2.64 8.28 -1.30
N ASP A 84 2.56 7.00 -0.96
CA ASP A 84 1.29 6.34 -0.63
C ASP A 84 0.61 6.96 0.60
N VAL A 85 1.38 7.31 1.65
CA VAL A 85 0.87 8.04 2.82
C VAL A 85 0.24 9.36 2.42
N VAL A 86 0.87 10.13 1.52
CA VAL A 86 0.32 11.42 1.06
C VAL A 86 -0.97 11.21 0.28
N VAL A 87 -1.01 10.23 -0.63
CA VAL A 87 -2.23 9.95 -1.41
C VAL A 87 -3.35 9.43 -0.49
N ALA A 88 -3.04 8.55 0.46
CA ALA A 88 -4.00 8.05 1.45
C ALA A 88 -4.51 9.18 2.36
N TRP A 89 -3.66 10.11 2.78
CA TRP A 89 -4.08 11.30 3.53
C TRP A 89 -5.09 12.13 2.75
N LEU A 90 -4.82 12.39 1.46
CA LEU A 90 -5.74 13.10 0.58
C LEU A 90 -7.05 12.32 0.39
N ALA A 91 -6.99 10.99 0.30
CA ALA A 91 -8.17 10.13 0.17
C ALA A 91 -9.08 10.26 1.40
N ILE A 92 -8.52 10.14 2.62
CA ILE A 92 -9.24 10.32 3.89
C ILE A 92 -9.91 11.70 3.95
N GLY A 93 -9.20 12.75 3.54
CA GLY A 93 -9.72 14.12 3.52
C GLY A 93 -10.87 14.31 2.53
N SER A 94 -10.74 13.76 1.33
CA SER A 94 -11.79 13.83 0.30
C SER A 94 -13.03 12.98 0.61
N ALA A 95 -12.88 11.93 1.41
CA ALA A 95 -13.97 11.04 1.83
C ALA A 95 -14.63 11.48 3.16
N HIS A 96 -14.20 12.60 3.74
CA HIS A 96 -14.71 13.13 5.02
C HIS A 96 -14.65 12.13 6.18
N TYR A 97 -13.61 11.29 6.20
CA TYR A 97 -13.41 10.30 7.27
C TYR A 97 -13.01 10.94 8.60
N SER A 98 -13.20 10.19 9.69
CA SER A 98 -12.93 10.65 11.05
C SER A 98 -11.46 11.00 11.30
N ASN A 99 -11.19 11.88 12.28
CA ASN A 99 -9.84 12.21 12.71
C ASN A 99 -9.02 10.98 13.16
N THR A 100 -9.70 9.93 13.63
CA THR A 100 -9.07 8.66 14.01
C THR A 100 -8.36 8.00 12.84
N SER A 101 -8.87 8.13 11.61
CA SER A 101 -8.28 7.51 10.42
C SER A 101 -6.87 8.06 10.13
N TYR A 102 -6.65 9.36 10.35
CA TYR A 102 -5.33 9.97 10.20
C TYR A 102 -4.33 9.48 11.26
N VAL A 103 -4.78 9.30 12.51
CA VAL A 103 -3.93 8.75 13.58
C VAL A 103 -3.52 7.32 13.25
N VAL A 104 -4.46 6.48 12.82
CA VAL A 104 -4.19 5.11 12.40
C VAL A 104 -3.21 5.07 11.23
N LEU A 105 -3.40 5.91 10.21
CA LEU A 105 -2.47 6.03 9.08
C LEU A 105 -1.05 6.38 9.53
N GLY A 106 -0.90 7.38 10.41
CA GLY A 106 0.38 7.80 10.96
C GLY A 106 1.07 6.68 11.75
N CYS A 107 0.33 5.97 12.61
CA CYS A 107 0.86 4.82 13.36
C CYS A 107 1.34 3.70 12.44
N LEU A 108 0.54 3.33 11.42
CA LEU A 108 0.90 2.31 10.44
C LEU A 108 2.15 2.69 9.64
N ALA A 109 2.30 3.98 9.29
CA ALA A 109 3.44 4.47 8.53
C ALA A 109 4.73 4.33 9.35
N ILE A 110 4.69 4.74 10.62
CA ILE A 110 5.82 4.60 11.55
C ILE A 110 6.20 3.12 11.69
N LEU A 111 5.21 2.25 11.94
CA LEU A 111 5.44 0.80 12.07
C LEU A 111 6.11 0.21 10.82
N SER A 112 5.64 0.59 9.63
CA SER A 112 6.14 0.08 8.34
C SER A 112 7.52 0.63 7.98
N LEU A 113 7.88 1.82 8.45
CA LEU A 113 9.21 2.41 8.27
C LEU A 113 10.28 1.71 9.13
N THR A 114 9.94 1.20 10.32
CA THR A 114 10.92 0.60 11.23
C THR A 114 11.76 -0.54 10.62
N PRO A 115 11.19 -1.57 9.96
CA PRO A 115 12.00 -2.63 9.35
C PRO A 115 12.80 -2.16 8.13
N ALA A 116 12.30 -1.17 7.39
CA ALA A 116 13.01 -0.61 6.23
C ALA A 116 14.28 0.14 6.66
N MET A 117 14.18 0.97 7.70
CA MET A 117 15.34 1.65 8.29
C MET A 117 16.34 0.65 8.89
N TRP A 118 15.84 -0.39 9.57
CA TRP A 118 16.69 -1.44 10.13
C TRP A 118 17.47 -2.20 9.05
N PHE A 119 16.84 -2.51 7.91
CA PHE A 119 17.50 -3.18 6.79
C PHE A 119 18.62 -2.34 6.18
N ILE A 120 18.44 -1.01 6.07
CA ILE A 120 19.50 -0.11 5.55
C ILE A 120 20.73 -0.13 6.46
N LEU A 121 20.53 -0.17 7.77
CA LEU A 121 21.62 -0.18 8.77
C LEU A 121 22.30 -1.54 8.87
N LYS A 122 21.54 -2.63 8.85
CA LYS A 122 22.04 -4.01 8.97
C LYS A 122 21.33 -4.92 7.96
N PRO A 123 21.81 -4.97 6.70
CA PRO A 123 21.22 -5.83 5.68
C PRO A 123 21.40 -7.31 6.05
N ALA A 124 20.30 -7.95 6.45
CA ALA A 124 20.24 -9.36 6.79
C ALA A 124 18.97 -10.02 6.22
N LYS A 125 18.98 -11.36 6.13
CA LYS A 125 17.81 -12.14 5.70
C LYS A 125 16.57 -11.86 6.54
N ASN A 126 16.72 -11.73 7.86
CA ASN A 126 15.62 -11.46 8.78
C ASN A 126 15.03 -10.06 8.59
N SER A 127 15.87 -9.06 8.33
CA SER A 127 15.41 -7.70 8.05
C SER A 127 14.71 -7.58 6.70
N ALA A 128 15.14 -8.35 5.68
CA ALA A 128 14.44 -8.40 4.39
C ALA A 128 13.02 -8.95 4.55
N LYS A 129 12.87 -10.04 5.31
CA LYS A 129 11.56 -10.59 5.68
C LYS A 129 10.70 -9.59 6.47
N GLY A 130 11.33 -8.76 7.31
CA GLY A 130 10.66 -7.69 8.01
C GLY A 130 10.02 -6.68 7.07
N ILE A 131 10.68 -6.31 5.98
CA ILE A 131 10.10 -5.39 4.99
C ILE A 131 8.99 -6.06 4.18
N GLU A 132 9.14 -7.33 3.83
CA GLU A 132 8.06 -8.09 3.19
C GLU A 132 6.79 -8.12 4.06
N LEU A 133 6.93 -8.44 5.35
CA LEU A 133 5.83 -8.42 6.31
C LEU A 133 5.24 -7.01 6.48
N ALA A 134 6.07 -5.98 6.55
CA ALA A 134 5.59 -4.60 6.61
C ALA A 134 4.82 -4.20 5.34
N SER A 135 5.27 -4.64 4.17
CA SER A 135 4.58 -4.37 2.91
C SER A 135 3.20 -5.03 2.87
N LEU A 136 3.09 -6.27 3.35
CA LEU A 136 1.83 -7.00 3.49
C LEU A 136 0.90 -6.30 4.50
N LEU A 137 1.42 -5.97 5.69
CA LEU A 137 0.63 -5.34 6.75
C LEU A 137 0.14 -3.95 6.34
N TRP A 138 1.01 -3.16 5.71
CA TRP A 138 0.67 -1.85 5.15
C TRP A 138 -0.47 -1.96 4.15
N THR A 139 -0.29 -2.79 3.12
CA THR A 139 -1.27 -2.97 2.04
C THR A 139 -2.63 -3.40 2.59
N LEU A 140 -2.66 -4.43 3.45
CA LEU A 140 -3.91 -4.92 4.04
C LEU A 140 -4.59 -3.84 4.88
N SER A 141 -3.80 -3.09 5.66
CA SER A 141 -4.33 -2.03 6.50
C SER A 141 -4.89 -0.88 5.67
N MET A 142 -4.30 -0.54 4.52
CA MET A 142 -4.86 0.49 3.62
C MET A 142 -6.22 0.09 3.06
N TYR A 143 -6.40 -1.16 2.62
CA TYR A 143 -7.71 -1.65 2.18
C TYR A 143 -8.75 -1.61 3.30
N LEU A 144 -8.37 -1.98 4.52
CA LEU A 144 -9.27 -1.91 5.66
C LEU A 144 -9.60 -0.47 6.06
N LEU A 145 -8.61 0.41 6.11
CA LEU A 145 -8.78 1.80 6.55
C LEU A 145 -9.63 2.61 5.56
N LEU A 146 -9.40 2.41 4.25
CA LEU A 146 -10.05 3.20 3.21
C LEU A 146 -11.33 2.59 2.64
N GLY A 147 -11.58 1.29 2.86
CA GLY A 147 -12.77 0.62 2.32
C GLY A 147 -13.44 -0.34 3.30
N GLY A 148 -12.69 -1.29 3.86
CA GLY A 148 -13.26 -2.38 4.66
C GLY A 148 -13.95 -1.93 5.95
N ILE A 149 -13.32 -1.06 6.74
CA ILE A 149 -13.88 -0.54 8.01
C ILE A 149 -15.11 0.34 7.75
N PRO A 150 -15.07 1.34 6.83
CA PRO A 150 -16.27 2.10 6.47
C PRO A 150 -17.45 1.21 6.08
N LEU A 151 -17.22 0.19 5.24
CA LEU A 151 -18.25 -0.76 4.82
C LEU A 151 -18.81 -1.56 6.01
N LEU A 152 -17.96 -2.07 6.90
CA LEU A 152 -18.39 -2.80 8.09
C LEU A 152 -19.24 -1.92 9.02
N ILE A 153 -18.84 -0.66 9.22
CA ILE A 153 -19.62 0.29 10.01
C ILE A 153 -20.98 0.54 9.36
N GLN A 154 -21.02 0.73 8.03
CA GLN A 154 -22.26 0.93 7.28
C GLN A 154 -23.20 -0.29 7.42
N LEU A 155 -22.69 -1.50 7.27
CA LEU A 155 -23.48 -2.74 7.41
C LEU A 155 -24.01 -2.96 8.83
N LEU A 156 -23.22 -2.62 9.86
CA LEU A 156 -23.60 -2.82 11.26
C LEU A 156 -24.54 -1.73 11.78
N THR A 157 -24.39 -0.50 11.32
CA THR A 157 -25.14 0.67 11.84
C THR A 157 -26.27 1.14 10.93
N GLY A 158 -26.28 0.69 9.67
CA GLY A 158 -27.24 1.13 8.65
C GLY A 158 -27.11 2.61 8.28
N LYS A 159 -26.07 3.32 8.74
CA LYS A 159 -25.83 4.73 8.45
C LYS A 159 -24.75 4.84 7.38
N ALA A 160 -25.12 5.48 6.27
CA ALA A 160 -24.20 5.97 5.24
C ALA A 160 -23.56 7.29 5.70
#